data_AF-A0A7X5S8V0-F1
#
_entry.id   AF-A0A7X5S8V0-F1
#
_cell.length_a   1.000
_cell.length_b   1.000
_cell.length_c   1.000
_cell.angle_alpha   90.00
_cell.angle_beta   90.00
_cell.angle_gamma   90.00
#
_symmetry.space_group_name_H-M   'P 1'
#
loop_
_entity.id
_entity.type
_entity.pdbx_description
1 polymer ?
#
loop_
_entity_poly.entity_id
_entity_poly.type
_entity_poly.pdbx_seq_one_letter_code
_entity_poly.pdbx_strand_id
1 'polypeptide(L)' 'TLDQAGVEVTVTRYNGLIHDYGLLNALRDVPAVRDAIRQAGDGLREHLK' A
#
# COMPACT_ATOMS: atom_id res chain seq x y z
N THR A 1 -12.57 -13.04 -6.71
CA THR A 1 -11.75 -11.99 -6.06
C THR A 1 -12.66 -11.13 -5.19
N LEU A 2 -12.13 -10.27 -4.31
CA LEU A 2 -12.97 -9.51 -3.34
C LEU A 2 -13.99 -8.58 -4.03
N ASP A 3 -13.60 -7.97 -5.15
CA ASP A 3 -14.46 -7.15 -6.02
C ASP A 3 -15.64 -7.94 -6.62
N GLN A 4 -15.42 -9.18 -7.04
CA GLN A 4 -16.48 -10.07 -7.56
C GLN A 4 -17.50 -10.45 -6.47
N ALA A 5 -17.16 -10.28 -5.20
CA ALA A 5 -18.07 -10.46 -4.06
C ALA A 5 -18.79 -9.16 -3.66
N GLY A 6 -18.62 -8.07 -4.41
CA GLY A 6 -19.26 -6.77 -4.15
C GLY A 6 -18.55 -5.92 -3.10
N VAL A 7 -17.32 -6.29 -2.68
CA VAL A 7 -16.51 -5.47 -1.77
C VAL A 7 -15.85 -4.34 -2.56
N GLU A 8 -15.92 -3.11 -2.06
CA GLU A 8 -15.13 -1.99 -2.59
C GLU A 8 -13.65 -2.23 -2.32
N VAL A 9 -12.85 -2.29 -3.38
CA VAL A 9 -11.44 -2.69 -3.30
C VAL A 9 -10.58 -1.79 -4.19
N THR A 10 -9.50 -1.28 -3.61
CA THR A 10 -8.36 -0.73 -4.36
C THR A 10 -7.19 -1.71 -4.31
N VAL A 11 -6.67 -2.13 -5.47
CA VAL A 11 -5.46 -2.97 -5.56
C VAL A 11 -4.37 -2.24 -6.34
N THR A 12 -3.18 -2.19 -5.76
CA THR A 12 -2.00 -1.59 -6.40
C THR A 12 -0.80 -2.53 -6.31
N ARG A 13 -0.13 -2.79 -7.43
CA ARG A 13 1.16 -3.48 -7.45
C ARG A 13 2.28 -2.45 -7.54
N TYR A 14 3.14 -2.42 -6.54
CA TYR A 14 4.38 -1.67 -6.56
C TYR A 14 5.49 -2.50 -7.22
N ASN A 15 5.73 -2.23 -8.50
CA ASN A 15 6.74 -2.96 -9.28
C ASN A 15 8.15 -2.75 -8.72
N GLY A 16 8.99 -3.79 -8.80
CA GLY A 16 10.39 -3.74 -8.37
C GLY A 16 10.61 -3.86 -6.87
N LEU A 17 9.55 -3.98 -6.06
CA LEU A 17 9.67 -4.23 -4.63
C LEU A 17 9.58 -5.72 -4.30
N ILE A 18 10.36 -6.14 -3.30
CA ILE A 18 10.31 -7.49 -2.72
C ILE A 18 9.23 -7.58 -1.63
N HIS A 19 8.93 -8.77 -1.13
CA HIS A 19 8.09 -8.90 0.06
C HIS A 19 8.64 -8.09 1.26
N ASP A 20 7.76 -7.72 2.20
CA ASP A 20 8.07 -6.92 3.40
C ASP A 20 8.68 -5.52 3.17
N TYR A 21 8.56 -4.97 1.95
CA TYR A 21 9.12 -3.64 1.64
C TYR A 21 8.64 -2.52 2.58
N GLY A 22 7.44 -2.63 3.17
CA GLY A 22 6.87 -1.65 4.11
C GLY A 22 7.30 -1.86 5.56
N LEU A 23 7.93 -2.99 5.89
CA LEU A 23 8.41 -3.34 7.24
C LEU A 23 9.92 -3.10 7.39
N LEU A 24 10.69 -3.38 6.34
CA LEU A 24 12.16 -3.38 6.42
C LEU A 24 12.74 -1.96 6.46
N ASN A 25 13.30 -1.59 7.61
CA ASN A 25 13.97 -0.28 7.80
C ASN A 25 15.08 -0.02 6.77
N ALA A 26 15.73 -1.05 6.23
CA ALA A 26 16.76 -0.90 5.19
C ALA A 26 16.23 -0.31 3.88
N LEU A 27 14.91 -0.34 3.65
CA LEU A 27 14.26 0.13 2.42
C LEU A 27 13.49 1.45 2.61
N ARG A 28 13.52 2.05 3.81
CA ARG A 28 12.71 3.24 4.17
C ARG A 28 12.91 4.46 3.26
N ASP A 29 14.08 4.57 2.61
CA ASP A 29 14.45 5.71 1.79
C ASP A 29 14.24 5.44 0.29
N VAL A 30 13.80 4.23 -0.08
CA VAL A 30 13.37 3.92 -1.45
C VAL A 30 12.10 4.70 -1.79
N PRO A 31 12.06 5.50 -2.87
CA PRO A 31 10.90 6.34 -3.19
C PRO A 31 9.58 5.57 -3.28
N ALA A 32 9.57 4.43 -3.98
CA ALA A 32 8.37 3.60 -4.12
C ALA A 32 7.84 3.05 -2.78
N VAL A 33 8.71 2.82 -1.80
CA VAL A 33 8.29 2.40 -0.44
C VAL A 33 7.57 3.54 0.28
N ARG A 34 8.10 4.76 0.16
CA ARG A 34 7.47 5.96 0.74
C ARG A 34 6.11 6.25 0.12
N ASP A 35 5.99 6.06 -1.20
CA ASP A 35 4.72 6.25 -1.91
C ASP A 35 3.68 5.20 -1.49
N ALA A 36 4.08 3.93 -1.35
CA ALA A 36 3.20 2.87 -0.85
C ALA A 36 2.69 3.16 0.57
N ILE A 37 3.58 3.58 1.48
CA ILE A 37 3.20 3.93 2.85
C ILE A 37 2.27 5.14 2.89
N ARG A 38 2.53 6.16 2.05
CA ARG A 38 1.65 7.33 1.94
C ARG A 38 0.26 6.95 1.43
N GLN A 39 0.17 6.16 0.35
CA GLN A 39 -1.10 5.67 -0.17
C GLN A 39 -1.89 4.89 0.90
N ALA A 40 -1.22 4.00 1.64
CA ALA A 40 -1.87 3.25 2.72
C ALA A 40 -2.38 4.18 3.85
N GLY A 41 -1.58 5.16 4.26
CA GLY A 41 -1.96 6.14 5.27
C GLY A 41 -3.13 7.02 4.83
N ASP A 42 -3.15 7.45 3.57
CA ASP A 42 -4.25 8.22 3.00
C ASP A 42 -5.54 7.39 2.94
N GLY A 43 -5.46 6.12 2.55
CA GLY A 43 -6.59 5.19 2.55
C GLY A 43 -7.18 5.01 3.96
N LEU A 44 -6.34 4.85 4.98
CA LEU A 44 -6.80 4.79 6.38
C LEU A 44 -7.50 6.09 6.79
N ARG A 45 -6.89 7.25 6.51
CA ARG A 45 -7.44 8.57 6.85
C ARG A 45 -8.79 8.84 6.18
N GLU A 46 -8.97 8.38 4.95
CA GLU A 46 -10.23 8.55 4.22
C GLU A 46 -11.39 7.79 4.88
N HIS A 47 -11.12 6.60 5.41
CA HIS A 47 -12.15 5.66 5.88
C HIS A 47 -12.34 5.64 7.41
N LEU A 48 -11.49 6.31 8.18
CA LEU A 48 -11.52 6.33 9.65
C LEU A 48 -11.79 7.73 10.24
N LYS A 49 -12.46 8.60 9.49
CA LYS A 49 -12.89 9.92 10.03
C LYS A 49 -13.93 9.80 11.11
#